data_AF-A0A3M1W3F0-F1
#
_entry.id   AF-A0A3M1W3F0-F1
#
_cell.length_a   1.000
_cell.length_b   1.000
_cell.length_c   1.000
_cell.angle_alpha   90.00
_cell.angle_beta   90.00
_cell.angle_gamma   90.00
#
_symmetry.space_group_name_H-M   'P 1'
#
loop_
_entity.id
_entity.type
_entity.pdbx_description
1 polymer ?
#
loop_
_entity_poly.entity_id
_entity_poly.type
_entity_poly.pdbx_seq_one_letter_code
_entity_poly.pdbx_strand_id
1 'polypeptide(L)' 'MTPAQAALLAYAKKLTLAPAKCRREDVEALRAAGASDEEIHSAVQVAAYFNYINRIADGLGVEPEPEWSSD' A
#
# COMPACT_ATOMS: atom_id res chain seq x y z
N MET A 1 6.01 14.50 6.93
CA MET A 1 5.22 13.84 5.89
C MET A 1 4.81 14.88 4.85
N THR A 2 5.23 14.75 3.60
CA THR A 2 4.87 15.67 2.50
C THR A 2 3.42 15.41 2.03
N PRO A 3 2.78 16.34 1.31
CA PRO A 3 1.47 16.09 0.69
C PRO A 3 1.45 14.84 -0.20
N ALA A 4 2.51 14.63 -1.01
CA ALA A 4 2.68 13.43 -1.84
C ALA A 4 2.74 12.15 -0.98
N GLN A 5 3.55 12.13 0.09
CA GLN A 5 3.64 10.98 1.00
C GLN A 5 2.30 10.67 1.66
N ALA A 6 1.58 11.69 2.13
CA ALA A 6 0.26 11.54 2.74
C ALA A 6 -0.75 10.95 1.74
N ALA A 7 -0.75 11.44 0.50
CA ALA A 7 -1.64 10.99 -0.56
C ALA A 7 -1.33 9.54 -0.97
N LEU A 8 -0.05 9.16 -1.09
CA LEU A 8 0.37 7.79 -1.38
C LEU A 8 -0.05 6.82 -0.27
N LEU A 9 0.07 7.20 1.00
CA LEU A 9 -0.41 6.38 2.13
C LEU A 9 -1.93 6.21 2.12
N ALA A 10 -2.67 7.30 1.84
CA ALA A 10 -4.12 7.24 1.72
C ALA A 10 -4.55 6.34 0.55
N TYR A 11 -3.83 6.39 -0.58
CA TYR A 11 -4.08 5.54 -1.73
C TYR A 11 -3.72 4.08 -1.46
N ALA A 12 -2.60 3.80 -0.79
CA ALA A 12 -2.24 2.44 -0.37
C ALA A 12 -3.34 1.83 0.52
N LYS A 13 -3.87 2.60 1.49
CA LYS A 13 -5.02 2.18 2.30
C LYS A 13 -6.26 1.87 1.45
N LYS A 14 -6.60 2.73 0.48
CA LYS A 14 -7.72 2.49 -0.45
C LYS A 14 -7.50 1.23 -1.28
N LEU A 15 -6.30 1.04 -1.81
CA LEU A 15 -5.92 -0.14 -2.60
C LEU A 15 -6.05 -1.43 -1.78
N THR A 16 -5.70 -1.40 -0.50
CA THR A 16 -5.84 -2.54 0.40
C THR A 16 -7.30 -2.86 0.75
N LEU A 17 -8.10 -1.85 1.10
CA LEU A 17 -9.46 -2.06 1.62
C LEU A 17 -10.53 -2.15 0.52
N ALA A 18 -10.33 -1.48 -0.61
CA ALA A 18 -11.32 -1.38 -1.67
C ALA A 18 -10.65 -1.25 -3.06
N PRO A 19 -9.82 -2.23 -3.48
CA PRO A 19 -9.11 -2.17 -4.76
C PRO A 19 -10.06 -2.01 -5.96
N ALA A 20 -11.26 -2.62 -5.90
CA ALA A 20 -12.29 -2.49 -6.93
C ALA A 20 -12.87 -1.07 -7.07
N LYS A 21 -12.58 -0.15 -6.13
CA LYS A 21 -12.97 1.27 -6.17
C LYS A 21 -11.82 2.20 -6.57
N CYS A 22 -10.62 1.69 -6.81
CA CYS A 22 -9.53 2.50 -7.37
C CYS A 22 -9.85 2.88 -8.82
N ARG A 23 -9.63 4.13 -9.16
CA ARG A 23 -9.93 4.72 -10.47
C ARG A 23 -8.78 5.59 -10.94
N ARG A 24 -8.84 6.05 -12.19
CA ARG A 24 -7.78 6.89 -12.79
C ARG A 24 -7.66 8.23 -12.09
N GLU A 25 -8.77 8.78 -11.60
CA GLU A 25 -8.84 10.04 -10.87
C GLU A 25 -8.04 9.99 -9.56
N ASP A 26 -7.90 8.81 -8.94
CA ASP A 26 -7.03 8.66 -7.77
C ASP A 26 -5.56 8.87 -8.14
N VAL A 27 -5.11 8.31 -9.26
CA VAL A 27 -3.73 8.46 -9.75
C VAL A 27 -3.46 9.91 -10.16
N GLU A 28 -4.43 10.57 -10.78
CA GLU A 28 -4.35 11.99 -11.11
C GLU A 28 -4.25 12.87 -9.85
N ALA A 29 -5.00 12.54 -8.80
CA ALA A 29 -4.91 13.22 -7.51
C ALA A 29 -3.52 13.03 -6.84
N LEU A 30 -2.90 11.85 -6.98
CA LEU A 30 -1.52 11.61 -6.52
C LEU A 30 -0.52 12.50 -7.24
N ARG A 31 -0.62 12.61 -8.56
CA ARG A 31 0.22 13.53 -9.36
C ARG A 31 0.01 14.98 -8.96
N ALA A 32 -1.24 15.39 -8.75
CA ALA A 32 -1.58 16.74 -8.30
C ALA A 32 -1.02 17.04 -6.89
N ALA A 33 -0.85 16.03 -6.04
CA ALA A 33 -0.21 16.15 -4.73
C ALA A 33 1.34 16.17 -4.80
N GLY A 34 1.92 16.03 -5.99
CA GLY A 34 3.35 16.10 -6.25
C GLY A 34 4.07 14.75 -6.31
N ALA A 35 3.34 13.62 -6.34
CA ALA A 35 3.96 12.31 -6.54
C ALA A 35 4.32 12.09 -8.01
N SER A 36 5.54 11.61 -8.26
CA SER A 36 5.99 11.16 -9.57
C SER A 36 5.36 9.81 -9.96
N ASP A 37 5.35 9.48 -11.25
CA ASP A 37 4.86 8.18 -11.72
C ASP A 37 5.67 7.00 -11.13
N GLU A 38 6.98 7.19 -10.90
CA GLU A 38 7.84 6.19 -10.26
C GLU A 38 7.45 5.95 -8.80
N GLU A 39 7.17 7.01 -8.04
CA GLU A 39 6.71 6.89 -6.64
C GLU A 39 5.33 6.23 -6.56
N ILE A 40 4.41 6.60 -7.47
CA ILE A 40 3.07 6.00 -7.54
C ILE A 40 3.19 4.49 -7.85
N HIS A 41 3.98 4.15 -8.86
CA HIS A 41 4.19 2.76 -9.26
C HIS A 41 4.80 1.93 -8.13
N SER A 42 5.85 2.46 -7.47
CA SER A 42 6.48 1.82 -6.33
C SER A 42 5.52 1.60 -5.17
N ALA A 43 4.71 2.61 -4.82
CA ALA A 43 3.72 2.49 -3.76
C ALA A 43 2.66 1.42 -4.06
N VAL A 44 2.19 1.34 -5.31
CA VAL A 44 1.24 0.30 -5.75
C VAL A 44 1.86 -1.10 -5.64
N GLN A 45 3.10 -1.26 -6.13
CA GLN A 45 3.78 -2.55 -6.08
C GLN A 45 3.99 -3.03 -4.64
N VAL A 46 4.49 -2.16 -3.75
CA VAL A 46 4.72 -2.48 -2.34
C VAL A 46 3.40 -2.82 -1.64
N ALA A 47 2.37 -1.99 -1.79
CA ALA A 47 1.06 -2.25 -1.19
C ALA A 47 0.44 -3.56 -1.72
N ALA A 48 0.56 -3.84 -3.02
CA ALA A 48 0.07 -5.09 -3.62
C ALA A 48 0.84 -6.32 -3.12
N TYR A 49 2.16 -6.22 -2.98
CA TYR A 49 3.00 -7.29 -2.46
C TYR A 49 2.63 -7.66 -1.02
N PHE A 50 2.50 -6.66 -0.13
CA PHE A 50 2.05 -6.91 1.24
C PHE A 50 0.62 -7.44 1.29
N ASN A 51 -0.28 -6.94 0.44
CA ASN A 51 -1.62 -7.51 0.29
C ASN A 51 -1.59 -9.00 -0.06
N TYR A 52 -0.68 -9.43 -0.94
CA TYR A 52 -0.51 -10.84 -1.27
C TYR A 52 0.07 -11.64 -0.10
N ILE A 53 1.21 -11.23 0.45
CA ILE A 53 1.90 -11.97 1.53
C ILE A 53 1.05 -12.04 2.80
N ASN A 54 0.39 -10.95 3.19
CA ASN A 54 -0.48 -10.95 4.38
C ASN A 54 -1.61 -11.98 4.23
N ARG A 55 -2.19 -12.13 3.03
CA ARG A 55 -3.23 -13.15 2.78
C ARG A 55 -2.69 -14.58 2.89
N ILE A 56 -1.44 -14.80 2.49
CA ILE A 56 -0.79 -16.11 2.64
C ILE A 56 -0.50 -16.39 4.12
N ALA A 57 0.13 -15.44 4.82
CA ALA A 57 0.47 -15.59 6.23
C ALA A 57 -0.77 -15.77 7.10
N ASP A 58 -1.71 -14.81 7.04
CA ASP A 58 -2.93 -14.83 7.86
C ASP A 58 -3.86 -15.99 7.45
N GLY A 59 -3.94 -16.30 6.14
CA GLY A 59 -4.80 -17.35 5.63
C GLY A 59 -4.33 -18.77 5.97
N LEU A 60 -3.03 -18.95 6.22
CA LEU A 60 -2.43 -20.23 6.64
C LEU A 60 -2.11 -20.28 8.14
N GLY A 61 -2.32 -19.19 8.89
CA GLY A 61 -1.99 -19.11 10.31
C GLY A 61 -0.49 -19.15 10.60
N VAL A 62 0.32 -18.54 9.73
CA VAL A 62 1.77 -18.45 9.93
C VAL A 62 2.07 -17.57 11.14
N GLU A 63 2.78 -18.12 12.12
CA GLU A 63 3.24 -17.35 13.29
C GLU A 63 4.45 -16.47 12.92
N PRO A 64 4.60 -15.29 13.54
CA PRO A 64 5.81 -14.49 13.39
C PRO A 64 7.05 -15.28 13.83
N GLU A 65 8.19 -14.98 13.20
CA GLU A 65 9.46 -15.56 13.64
C GLU A 65 9.76 -15.14 15.10
N PRO A 66 10.26 -16.07 15.95
CA PRO A 66 10.51 -15.79 17.37
C PRO A 66 11.49 -14.63 17.65
N GLU A 67 12.31 -14.28 16.65
CA GLU A 67 13.28 -13.18 16.71
C GLU A 67 12.65 -11.78 16.47
N TRP A 68 11.40 -11.70 16.02
CA TRP A 68 10.68 -10.44 15.77
C TRP A 68 9.78 -10.02 16.94
N SER A 69 9.56 -10.88 17.93
CA SER A 69 8.90 -10.51 19.18
C SER A 69 9.88 -9.69 20.03
N SER A 70 9.66 -8.38 20.05
CA SER A 70 10.21 -7.51 21.09
C SER A 70 9.29 -7.62 22.31
N ASP A 71 9.65 -8.47 23.28
CA ASP A 71 9.24 -8.22 24.66
C ASP A 71 9.81 -6.86 25.13
#